data_AF-A0A382J2R9-F1
#
_entry.id   AF-A0A382J2R9-F1
#
_cell.length_a   1.000
_cell.length_b   1.000
_cell.length_c   1.000
_cell.angle_alpha   90.00
_cell.angle_beta   90.00
_cell.angle_gamma   90.00
#
_symmetry.space_group_name_H-M   'P 1'
#
loop_
_entity.id
_entity.type
_entity.pdbx_description
1 polymer ?
#
loop_
_entity_poly.entity_id
_entity_poly.type
_entity_poly.pdbx_seq_one_letter_code
_entity_poly.pdbx_strand_id
1 'polypeptide(L)'
;MSCKNCISKSNGIPRGCNNNGACTSNSCNTFTVFDWLNDITASDDKTMFPFCEVRFKNGRKGYYKTNSILLSIGNVVATQVEKGHDVGVITLLGELVRIQMK
;
A
#
# COMPACT_ATOMS: atom_id res chain seq x y z
N MET A 1 -6.32 18.17 2.13
CA MET A 1 -6.28 18.16 3.60
C MET A 1 -4.92 17.65 4.03
N SER A 2 -4.12 18.53 4.64
CA SER A 2 -2.70 18.33 4.95
C SER A 2 -2.51 17.57 6.27
N CYS A 3 -1.46 16.77 6.36
CA CYS A 3 -1.06 16.01 7.55
C CYS A 3 -0.60 16.92 8.70
N LYS A 4 -1.54 17.61 9.35
CA LYS A 4 -1.27 18.41 10.55
C LYS A 4 -0.94 17.57 11.80
N ASN A 5 -1.09 16.25 11.78
CA ASN A 5 -1.03 15.41 12.98
C ASN A 5 0.21 14.51 13.12
N CYS A 6 1.20 14.58 12.20
CA CYS A 6 2.50 13.92 12.41
C CYS A 6 3.36 14.77 13.37
N ILE A 7 2.96 14.88 14.63
CA ILE A 7 3.71 15.55 15.69
C ILE A 7 4.45 14.48 16.48
N SER A 8 5.78 14.53 16.49
CA SER A 8 6.63 13.69 17.34
C SER A 8 6.39 14.03 18.81
N LYS A 9 6.12 13.03 19.67
CA LYS A 9 6.28 13.20 21.13
C LYS A 9 7.77 13.19 21.49
N SER A 10 8.11 13.67 22.69
CA SER A 10 9.48 13.65 23.25
C SER A 10 10.16 12.26 23.27
N ASN A 11 9.40 11.18 23.04
CA ASN A 11 9.88 9.81 23.02
C ASN A 11 10.18 9.29 21.60
N GLY A 12 10.23 10.17 20.59
CA GLY A 12 10.75 9.86 19.24
C GLY A 12 9.81 9.12 18.28
N ILE A 13 8.65 8.64 18.74
CA ILE A 13 7.68 7.93 17.89
C ILE A 13 6.56 8.89 17.45
N PRO A 14 6.42 9.21 16.14
CA PRO A 14 5.37 10.09 15.66
C PRO A 14 4.00 9.41 15.71
N ARG A 15 2.95 10.14 16.11
CA ARG A 15 1.56 9.67 15.95
C ARG A 15 1.24 9.55 14.47
N GLY A 16 0.77 8.39 14.05
CA GLY A 16 0.38 8.10 12.67
C GLY A 16 -0.88 8.83 12.25
N CYS A 17 -1.22 8.72 10.97
CA CYS A 17 -2.44 9.32 10.43
C CYS A 17 -3.67 8.76 11.16
N ASN A 18 -4.56 9.64 11.66
CA ASN A 18 -5.70 9.28 12.52
C ASN A 18 -5.33 8.48 13.79
N ASN A 19 -4.15 8.72 14.39
CA ASN A 19 -3.65 8.05 15.61
C ASN A 19 -3.32 6.55 15.46
N ASN A 20 -3.32 5.98 14.24
CA ASN A 20 -3.07 4.55 14.01
C ASN A 20 -1.70 4.30 13.34
N GLY A 21 -0.62 4.25 14.13
CA GLY A 21 0.72 3.85 13.64
C GLY A 21 1.78 4.94 13.71
N ALA A 22 2.89 4.81 12.96
CA ALA A 22 3.95 5.81 12.84
C ALA A 22 3.96 6.47 11.45
N CYS A 23 4.21 7.78 11.38
CA CYS A 23 4.41 8.49 10.10
C CYS A 23 5.78 8.12 9.51
N THR A 24 5.89 6.95 8.89
CA THR A 24 6.99 6.66 7.97
C THR A 24 6.85 7.56 6.74
N SER A 25 7.96 7.93 6.09
CA SER A 25 8.10 9.07 5.17
C SER A 25 7.15 9.11 3.95
N ASN A 26 6.28 8.12 3.75
CA ASN A 26 5.30 8.06 2.66
C ASN A 26 3.85 7.71 3.10
N SER A 27 3.55 7.61 4.41
CA SER A 27 2.33 6.96 4.91
C SER A 27 1.14 7.87 5.25
N CYS A 28 1.29 9.21 5.14
CA CYS A 28 0.22 10.15 5.45
C CYS A 28 -0.26 10.86 4.17
N ASN A 29 -1.07 10.18 3.36
CA ASN A 29 -1.73 10.77 2.19
C ASN A 29 -3.19 10.30 2.13
N THR A 30 -4.08 11.03 1.45
CA THR A 30 -5.51 10.63 1.32
C THR A 30 -5.72 9.27 0.64
N PHE A 31 -4.71 8.76 -0.06
CA PHE A 31 -4.76 7.51 -0.82
C PHE A 31 -3.99 6.35 -0.16
N THR A 32 -3.42 6.55 1.03
CA THR A 32 -2.72 5.48 1.76
C THR A 32 -3.70 4.65 2.57
N VAL A 33 -3.73 3.34 2.32
CA VAL A 33 -4.43 2.38 3.17
C VAL A 33 -3.43 1.91 4.24
N PHE A 34 -3.85 1.94 5.50
CA PHE A 34 -3.05 1.40 6.59
C PHE A 34 -3.05 -0.12 6.51
N ASP A 35 -1.88 -0.75 6.58
CA ASP A 35 -1.76 -2.21 6.61
C ASP A 35 -1.94 -2.71 8.06
N TRP A 36 -3.16 -3.19 8.36
CA TRP A 36 -3.52 -3.74 9.67
C TRP A 36 -2.90 -5.10 9.96
N LEU A 37 -2.33 -5.77 8.95
CA LEU A 37 -1.77 -7.12 9.05
C LEU A 37 -0.24 -7.12 9.01
N ASN A 38 0.41 -5.95 9.06
CA ASN A 38 1.86 -5.82 8.91
C ASN A 38 2.67 -6.63 9.96
N ASP A 39 2.10 -6.90 11.13
CA ASP A 39 2.72 -7.69 12.21
C ASP A 39 2.24 -9.15 12.28
N ILE A 40 1.39 -9.58 11.33
CA ILE A 40 0.87 -10.94 11.28
C ILE A 40 1.60 -11.70 10.18
N THR A 41 2.40 -12.69 10.58
CA THR A 41 3.00 -13.63 9.64
C THR A 41 1.89 -14.50 9.03
N ALA A 42 1.76 -14.46 7.70
CA ALA A 42 0.85 -15.35 7.00
C ALA A 42 1.22 -16.81 7.30
N SER A 43 0.22 -17.64 7.61
CA SER A 43 0.41 -19.08 7.70
C SER A 43 0.81 -19.60 6.32
N ASP A 44 1.95 -20.31 6.21
CA ASP A 44 2.59 -20.74 4.95
C ASP A 44 1.67 -21.51 3.96
N ASP A 45 0.50 -21.99 4.40
CA ASP A 45 -0.36 -22.92 3.65
C ASP A 45 -1.48 -22.28 2.81
N LYS A 46 -1.61 -20.95 2.76
CA LYS A 46 -2.60 -20.29 1.89
C LYS A 46 -1.94 -19.55 0.74
N THR A 47 -2.25 -19.97 -0.49
CA THR A 47 -1.89 -19.23 -1.69
C THR A 47 -2.42 -17.81 -1.58
N MET A 48 -1.49 -16.85 -1.51
CA MET A 48 -1.79 -15.43 -1.39
C MET A 48 -2.74 -15.02 -2.53
N PHE A 49 -3.76 -14.21 -2.22
CA PHE A 49 -4.70 -13.73 -3.24
C PHE A 49 -3.91 -13.08 -4.40
N PRO A 50 -4.09 -13.52 -5.67
CA PRO A 50 -3.14 -13.24 -6.75
C PRO A 50 -3.38 -11.86 -7.37
N PHE A 51 -3.63 -10.84 -6.56
CA PHE A 51 -3.82 -9.46 -7.00
C PHE A 51 -2.98 -8.49 -6.16
N CYS A 52 -2.59 -7.40 -6.79
CA CYS A 52 -1.92 -6.26 -6.15
C CYS A 52 -2.67 -4.96 -6.44
N GLU A 53 -2.60 -4.02 -5.50
CA GLU A 53 -2.99 -2.63 -5.71
C GLU A 53 -1.75 -1.84 -6.13
N VAL A 54 -1.84 -1.15 -7.27
CA VAL A 54 -0.82 -0.23 -7.75
C VAL A 54 -1.37 1.19 -7.71
N ARG A 55 -0.63 2.09 -7.08
CA ARG A 55 -0.95 3.52 -7.02
C ARG A 55 -0.08 4.29 -8.00
N PHE A 56 -0.73 5.12 -8.81
CA PHE A 56 -0.11 6.01 -9.79
C PHE A 56 -0.13 7.45 -9.29
N LYS A 57 0.43 8.36 -10.11
CA LYS A 57 0.33 9.81 -9.88
C LYS A 57 -1.14 10.23 -9.76
N ASN A 58 -1.37 11.32 -9.01
CA ASN A 58 -2.70 11.92 -8.77
C ASN A 58 -3.71 10.99 -8.09
N GLY A 59 -3.25 9.95 -7.38
CA GLY A 59 -4.13 9.11 -6.56
C GLY A 59 -4.96 8.08 -7.33
N ARG A 60 -4.71 7.92 -8.65
CA ARG A 60 -5.31 6.83 -9.41
C ARG A 60 -4.77 5.50 -8.92
N LYS A 61 -5.66 4.52 -8.76
CA LYS A 61 -5.35 3.15 -8.35
C LYS A 61 -5.74 2.18 -9.46
N GLY A 62 -4.98 1.11 -9.60
CA GLY A 62 -5.31 -0.03 -10.46
C GLY A 62 -5.07 -1.33 -9.72
N TYR A 63 -5.90 -2.32 -10.01
CA TYR A 63 -5.77 -3.67 -9.46
C TYR A 63 -5.29 -4.60 -10.57
N TYR A 64 -4.20 -5.30 -10.32
CA TYR A 64 -3.56 -6.14 -11.32
C TYR A 64 -3.35 -7.54 -10.78
N LYS A 65 -3.56 -8.54 -11.64
CA LYS A 65 -3.26 -9.93 -11.31
C LYS A 65 -1.75 -10.14 -11.33
N THR A 66 -1.22 -10.66 -10.23
CA THR A 66 0.21 -10.98 -10.12
C THR A 66 0.42 -12.41 -10.62
N ASN A 67 1.30 -12.57 -11.61
CA ASN A 67 1.88 -13.88 -11.93
C ASN A 67 3.08 -14.11 -11.01
N SER A 68 3.40 -15.38 -10.71
CA SER A 68 4.39 -15.94 -9.76
C SER A 68 5.74 -15.21 -9.61
N ILE A 69 5.68 -13.95 -9.22
CA ILE A 69 6.76 -13.00 -9.03
C ILE A 69 6.64 -12.56 -7.58
N LEU A 70 7.78 -12.55 -6.87
CA LEU A 70 7.86 -12.05 -5.52
C LEU A 70 7.73 -10.52 -5.56
N LEU A 71 6.54 -10.02 -5.23
CA LEU A 71 6.27 -8.60 -5.11
C LEU A 71 6.21 -8.21 -3.65
N SER A 72 6.70 -7.02 -3.34
CA SER A 72 6.62 -6.42 -2.00
C SER A 72 6.01 -5.04 -2.07
N ILE A 73 5.38 -4.62 -0.96
CA ILE A 73 4.84 -3.27 -0.81
C ILE A 73 5.99 -2.27 -1.00
N GLY A 74 5.75 -1.21 -1.77
CA GLY A 74 6.75 -0.19 -2.09
C GLY A 74 7.57 -0.46 -3.36
N ASN A 75 7.44 -1.63 -3.99
CA ASN A 75 8.08 -1.85 -5.29
C ASN A 75 7.47 -0.95 -6.38
N VAL A 76 8.34 -0.40 -7.23
CA VAL A 76 7.96 0.36 -8.42
C VAL A 76 7.70 -0.62 -9.56
N VAL A 77 6.54 -0.52 -10.20
CA VAL A 77 6.11 -1.41 -11.28
C VAL A 77 5.64 -0.62 -12.48
N ALA A 78 5.85 -1.18 -13.68
CA ALA A 78 5.32 -0.66 -14.93
C ALA A 78 4.15 -1.54 -15.39
N THR A 79 3.01 -0.91 -15.67
CA THR A 79 1.79 -1.58 -16.14
C THR A 79 1.49 -1.17 -17.58
N GLN A 80 1.02 -2.12 -18.39
CA GLN A 80 0.58 -1.85 -19.75
C GLN A 80 -0.73 -1.05 -19.76
N VAL A 81 -0.80 -0.04 -20.63
CA VAL A 81 -2.03 0.71 -20.94
C VAL A 81 -2.29 0.62 -22.45
N GLU A 82 -3.49 0.96 -22.93
CA GLU A 82 -3.85 0.97 -24.35
C GLU A 82 -2.82 1.70 -25.23
N LYS A 83 -2.21 2.76 -24.70
CA LYS A 83 -1.13 3.50 -25.35
C LYS A 83 0.03 3.71 -24.36
N GLY A 84 1.00 2.81 -24.41
CA GLY A 84 2.26 2.92 -23.66
C GLY A 84 2.24 2.21 -22.30
N HIS A 85 3.04 2.74 -21.37
CA HIS A 85 3.22 2.18 -20.03
C HIS A 85 2.99 3.25 -18.96
N ASP A 86 2.51 2.78 -17.83
CA ASP A 86 2.27 3.61 -16.66
C ASP A 86 3.10 3.08 -15.49
N VAL A 87 3.68 3.99 -14.72
CA VAL A 87 4.62 3.65 -13.65
C VAL A 87 3.99 4.00 -12.32
N GLY A 88 3.82 2.97 -11.49
CA GLY A 88 3.20 3.08 -10.19
C GLY A 88 3.98 2.37 -9.11
N VAL A 89 3.49 2.46 -7.88
CA VAL A 89 4.06 1.81 -6.71
C VAL A 89 3.03 0.85 -6.13
N ILE A 90 3.47 -0.35 -5.75
CA ILE A 90 2.62 -1.31 -5.06
C ILE A 90 2.29 -0.80 -3.67
N THR A 91 1.00 -0.66 -3.38
CA THR A 91 0.50 -0.19 -2.08
C THR A 91 -0.12 -1.31 -1.24
N LEU A 92 -0.70 -2.33 -1.85
CA LEU A 92 -1.29 -3.48 -1.14
C LEU A 92 -1.09 -4.78 -1.92
N LEU A 93 -1.01 -5.90 -1.19
CA LEU A 93 -0.90 -7.25 -1.71
C LEU A 93 -1.87 -8.18 -0.96
N GLY A 94 -2.26 -9.28 -1.60
CA GLY A 94 -2.98 -10.38 -0.93
C GLY A 94 -4.39 -10.01 -0.48
N GLU A 95 -4.78 -10.51 0.70
CA GLU A 95 -6.18 -10.47 1.16
C GLU A 95 -6.72 -9.05 1.38
N LEU A 96 -5.85 -8.09 1.71
CA LEU A 96 -6.24 -6.68 1.81
C LEU A 96 -6.73 -6.11 0.48
N VAL A 97 -6.19 -6.60 -0.64
CA VAL A 97 -6.64 -6.20 -1.98
C VAL A 97 -8.07 -6.67 -2.22
N ARG A 98 -8.43 -7.89 -1.77
CA ARG A 98 -9.81 -8.40 -1.88
C ARG A 98 -10.80 -7.51 -1.16
N ILE A 99 -10.44 -6.98 0.02
CA ILE A 99 -11.30 -6.07 0.78
C ILE A 99 -11.49 -4.73 0.05
N GLN A 100 -10.45 -4.26 -0.65
CA GLN A 100 -10.49 -2.98 -1.39
C GLN A 100 -11.17 -3.05 -2.75
N MET A 101 -11.19 -4.21 -3.41
CA MET A 101 -11.87 -4.42 -4.70
C MET A 101 -13.41 -4.44 -4.60
N LYS A 102 -13.98 -4.20 -3.42
CA LYS A 102 -15.41 -4.27 -3.14
C LYS A 102 -16.16 -3.00 -3.53
#